data_AF-A0A7X8ZH55-F1
#
_entry.id   AF-A0A7X8ZH55-F1
#
_cell.length_a   1.000
_cell.length_b   1.000
_cell.length_c   1.000
_cell.angle_alpha   90.00
_cell.angle_beta   90.00
_cell.angle_gamma   90.00
#
_symmetry.space_group_name_H-M   'P 1'
#
loop_
_entity.id
_entity.type
_entity.pdbx_description
1 polymer ?
#
loop_
_entity_poly.entity_id
_entity_poly.type
_entity_poly.pdbx_seq_one_letter_code
_entity_poly.pdbx_strand_id
1 'polypeptide(L)'
;MINKEGWIRAVWQFLVWFAGKFMDFAHFCLDKLLAENVVFEFDKALFIVLFSTLLIGSGCWAASIAISRRHSGPLHFVLGAMFPLIYPFIIMFCMELHGEGSRRRKLEEEKRQKELAEEEKQRVLEIQGLREKKEEGQSSEDKQQPSFNKSYFEDIARDESGQKAGPWKVGFGGNDIVVQQILEVQDSLLLVELSGREGKNEKLRIPFNRIDYWKE
;
A
#
# COMPACT_ATOMS: atom_id res chain seq x y z
N MET A 1 27.44 28.60 8.90
CA MET A 1 27.57 27.38 9.72
C MET A 1 26.94 27.66 11.07
N ILE A 2 25.77 27.07 11.37
CA ILE A 2 25.08 27.24 12.65
C ILE A 2 25.97 26.65 13.75
N ASN A 3 26.23 27.42 14.79
CA ASN A 3 27.12 27.07 15.89
C ASN A 3 26.51 25.90 16.70
N LYS A 4 26.83 24.67 16.30
CA LYS A 4 26.26 23.43 16.86
C LYS A 4 26.45 23.35 18.38
N GLU A 5 27.53 23.90 18.91
CA GLU A 5 27.82 23.91 20.34
C GLU A 5 26.85 24.81 21.12
N GLY A 6 26.43 25.93 20.55
CA GLY A 6 25.47 26.85 21.17
C GLY A 6 24.08 26.21 21.31
N TRP A 7 23.64 25.48 20.29
CA TRP A 7 22.33 24.81 20.32
C TRP A 7 22.28 23.68 21.34
N ILE A 8 23.34 22.85 21.43
CA ILE A 8 23.41 21.77 22.42
C ILE A 8 23.35 22.33 23.85
N ARG A 9 24.06 23.43 24.14
CA ARG A 9 23.99 24.08 25.45
C ARG A 9 22.60 24.61 25.77
N ALA A 10 21.90 25.20 24.79
CA ALA A 10 20.54 25.68 24.97
C ALA A 10 19.55 24.53 25.26
N VAL A 11 19.65 23.42 24.52
CA VAL A 11 18.82 22.22 24.77
C VAL A 11 19.10 21.64 26.16
N TRP A 12 20.37 21.55 26.56
CA TRP A 12 20.74 21.07 27.89
C TRP A 12 20.19 21.97 29.00
N GLN A 13 20.33 23.28 28.87
CA GLN A 13 19.76 24.25 29.83
C GLN A 13 18.24 24.14 29.91
N PHE A 14 17.55 23.96 28.78
CA PHE A 14 16.11 23.73 28.75
C PHE A 14 15.71 22.44 29.47
N LEU A 15 16.43 21.33 29.23
CA LEU A 15 16.15 20.06 29.90
C LEU A 15 16.36 20.15 31.41
N VAL A 16 17.44 20.77 31.87
CA VAL A 16 17.71 20.98 33.31
C VAL A 16 16.65 21.88 33.94
N TRP A 17 16.27 22.98 33.27
CA TRP A 17 15.19 23.85 33.72
C TRP A 17 13.85 23.12 33.81
N PHE A 18 13.52 22.33 32.79
CA PHE A 18 12.29 21.56 32.72
C PHE A 18 12.24 20.48 33.82
N ALA A 19 13.35 19.76 34.03
CA ALA A 19 13.49 18.80 35.11
C ALA A 19 13.32 19.47 36.49
N GLY A 20 13.90 20.66 36.68
CA GLY A 20 13.69 21.45 37.89
C GLY A 20 12.22 21.79 38.12
N LYS A 21 11.51 22.28 37.09
CA LYS A 21 10.07 22.57 37.18
C LYS A 21 9.21 21.34 37.44
N PHE A 22 9.57 20.21 36.86
CA PHE A 22 8.91 18.94 37.13
C PHE A 22 9.10 18.50 38.59
N MET A 23 10.33 18.62 39.12
CA MET A 23 10.61 18.31 40.53
C MET A 23 9.88 19.24 41.49
N ASP A 24 9.84 20.55 41.21
CA ASP A 24 9.08 21.53 42.01
C ASP A 24 7.59 21.15 42.06
N PHE A 25 7.02 20.78 40.92
CA PHE A 25 5.62 20.35 40.82
C PHE A 25 5.38 19.03 41.57
N ALA A 26 6.29 18.06 41.42
CA ALA A 26 6.20 16.79 42.14
C ALA A 26 6.25 17.01 43.66
N HIS A 27 7.17 17.83 44.15
CA HIS A 27 7.24 18.22 45.57
C HIS A 27 5.97 18.92 46.03
N PHE A 28 5.44 19.87 45.26
CA PHE A 28 4.17 20.52 45.58
C PHE A 28 3.01 19.52 45.71
N CYS A 29 2.88 18.57 44.77
CA CYS A 29 1.87 17.53 44.84
C CYS A 29 2.06 16.62 46.06
N LEU A 30 3.30 16.25 46.36
CA LEU A 30 3.65 15.34 47.44
C LEU A 30 3.44 16.01 48.82
N ASP A 31 3.85 17.26 48.96
CA ASP A 31 3.59 18.08 50.15
C ASP A 31 2.09 18.29 50.36
N LYS A 32 1.31 18.48 49.29
CA LYS A 32 -0.17 18.56 49.39
C LYS A 32 -0.79 17.23 49.80
N LEU A 33 -0.33 16.12 49.21
CA LEU A 33 -0.77 14.76 49.56
C LEU A 33 -0.41 14.37 51.00
N LEU A 34 0.71 14.86 51.53
CA LEU A 34 1.16 14.61 52.90
C LEU A 34 0.54 15.58 53.92
N ALA A 35 0.26 16.82 53.53
CA ALA A 35 -0.31 17.84 54.42
C ALA A 35 -1.81 17.69 54.60
N GLU A 36 -2.53 17.23 53.57
CA GLU A 36 -3.90 16.78 53.73
C GLU A 36 -3.87 15.33 54.24
N ASN A 37 -4.66 14.99 55.25
CA ASN A 37 -4.94 13.60 55.59
C ASN A 37 -5.77 13.00 54.45
N VAL A 38 -5.13 12.73 53.31
CA VAL A 38 -5.78 12.20 52.12
C VAL A 38 -6.13 10.75 52.42
N VAL A 39 -7.37 10.56 52.87
CA VAL A 39 -7.95 9.23 52.96
C VAL A 39 -8.08 8.73 51.53
N PHE A 40 -7.30 7.70 51.18
CA PHE A 40 -7.34 7.13 49.86
C PHE A 40 -8.68 6.41 49.66
N GLU A 41 -9.57 7.05 48.92
CA GLU A 41 -10.85 6.46 48.55
C GLU A 41 -10.65 5.51 47.37
N PHE A 42 -10.35 4.25 47.69
CA PHE A 42 -10.05 3.20 46.71
C PHE A 42 -11.12 3.10 45.62
N ASP A 43 -12.40 3.22 45.98
CA ASP A 43 -13.51 3.14 45.04
C ASP A 43 -13.48 4.26 43.99
N LYS A 44 -13.16 5.50 44.42
CA LYS A 44 -13.01 6.65 43.51
C LYS A 44 -11.80 6.48 42.61
N ALA A 45 -10.67 6.03 43.17
CA ALA A 45 -9.46 5.78 42.40
C ALA A 45 -9.68 4.68 41.34
N LEU A 46 -10.31 3.58 41.74
CA LEU A 46 -10.67 2.49 40.83
C LEU A 46 -11.61 2.98 39.72
N PHE A 47 -12.64 3.78 40.06
CA PHE A 47 -13.54 4.36 39.08
C PHE A 47 -12.81 5.25 38.08
N ILE A 48 -11.91 6.14 38.53
CA ILE A 48 -11.11 6.99 37.66
C ILE A 48 -10.22 6.16 36.73
N VAL A 49 -9.58 5.11 37.25
CA VAL A 49 -8.74 4.22 36.46
C VAL A 49 -9.56 3.47 35.40
N LEU A 50 -10.71 2.90 35.77
CA LEU A 50 -11.59 2.19 34.83
C LEU A 50 -12.16 3.14 33.77
N PHE A 51 -12.61 4.32 34.19
CA PHE A 51 -13.16 5.33 33.28
C PHE A 51 -12.11 5.85 32.30
N SER A 52 -10.91 6.21 32.78
CA SER A 52 -9.81 6.64 31.91
C SER A 52 -9.34 5.54 30.96
N THR A 53 -9.26 4.28 31.44
CA THR A 53 -8.93 3.13 30.60
C THR A 53 -9.96 2.91 29.50
N LEU A 54 -11.26 3.06 29.82
CA LEU A 54 -12.33 2.97 28.83
C LEU A 54 -12.19 4.05 27.74
N LEU A 55 -11.95 5.31 28.13
CA LEU A 55 -11.80 6.43 27.20
C LEU A 55 -10.57 6.24 26.29
N ILE A 56 -9.40 5.96 26.88
CA ILE A 56 -8.15 5.79 26.15
C ILE A 56 -8.22 4.54 25.27
N GLY A 57 -8.73 3.42 25.82
CA GLY A 57 -8.89 2.17 25.09
C GLY A 57 -9.82 2.32 23.89
N SER A 58 -10.93 3.03 24.05
CA SER A 58 -11.86 3.33 22.96
C SER A 58 -11.20 4.21 21.88
N GLY A 59 -10.47 5.26 22.27
CA GLY A 59 -9.70 6.08 21.34
C GLY A 59 -8.66 5.27 20.56
N CYS A 60 -7.87 4.45 21.25
CA CYS A 60 -6.87 3.57 20.63
C CYS A 60 -7.50 2.58 19.65
N TRP A 61 -8.63 1.96 20.02
CA TRP A 61 -9.34 1.02 19.16
C TRP A 61 -9.86 1.71 17.88
N ALA A 62 -10.49 2.87 18.01
CA ALA A 62 -10.95 3.63 16.86
C ALA A 62 -9.81 4.10 15.95
N ALA A 63 -8.71 4.57 16.52
CA ALA A 63 -7.52 4.98 15.78
C ALA A 63 -6.91 3.81 14.99
N SER A 64 -6.86 2.62 15.60
CA SER A 64 -6.37 1.40 14.94
C SER A 64 -7.20 1.04 13.70
N ILE A 65 -8.54 1.04 13.82
CA ILE A 65 -9.45 0.81 12.69
C ILE A 65 -9.21 1.85 11.60
N ALA A 66 -9.14 3.13 11.96
CA ALA A 66 -8.94 4.21 11.00
C ALA A 66 -7.61 4.11 10.24
N ILE A 67 -6.50 3.83 10.96
CA ILE A 67 -5.18 3.64 10.35
C ILE A 67 -5.19 2.46 9.39
N SER A 68 -5.81 1.34 9.77
CA SER A 68 -5.93 0.16 8.89
C SER A 68 -6.68 0.47 7.59
N ARG A 69 -7.63 1.41 7.64
CA ARG A 69 -8.44 1.90 6.51
C ARG A 69 -7.86 3.14 5.83
N ARG A 70 -6.64 3.54 6.18
CA ARG A 70 -5.89 4.69 5.63
C ARG A 70 -6.55 6.06 5.88
N HIS A 71 -7.27 6.21 6.98
CA HIS A 71 -7.79 7.49 7.48
C HIS A 71 -6.89 8.06 8.59
N SER A 72 -7.17 9.28 9.07
CA SER A 72 -6.34 10.01 10.03
C SER A 72 -6.48 9.48 11.47
N GLY A 73 -5.54 8.64 11.91
CA GLY A 73 -5.53 8.05 13.26
C GLY A 73 -5.82 9.02 14.42
N PRO A 74 -5.18 10.21 14.51
CA PRO A 74 -5.40 11.14 15.62
C PRO A 74 -6.83 11.66 15.72
N LEU A 75 -7.52 11.90 14.60
CA LEU A 75 -8.91 12.36 14.60
C LEU A 75 -9.84 11.27 15.18
N HIS A 76 -9.63 10.03 14.73
CA HIS A 76 -10.42 8.89 15.19
C HIS A 76 -10.12 8.51 16.64
N PHE A 77 -8.91 8.81 17.14
CA PHE A 77 -8.58 8.70 18.57
C PHE A 77 -9.45 9.64 19.41
N VAL A 78 -9.47 10.94 19.06
CA VAL A 78 -10.23 11.95 19.81
C VAL A 78 -11.73 11.62 19.80
N LEU A 79 -12.29 11.27 18.64
CA LEU A 79 -13.69 10.90 18.52
C LEU A 79 -14.01 9.60 19.28
N GLY A 80 -13.10 8.61 19.26
CA GLY A 80 -13.24 7.38 20.03
C GLY A 80 -13.18 7.61 21.54
N ALA A 81 -12.40 8.59 22.01
CA ALA A 81 -12.37 8.98 23.41
C ALA A 81 -13.62 9.78 23.82
N MET A 82 -14.15 10.67 22.96
CA MET A 82 -15.37 11.43 23.26
C MET A 82 -16.64 10.56 23.31
N PHE A 83 -16.71 9.54 22.46
CA PHE A 83 -17.85 8.62 22.37
C PHE A 83 -17.40 7.17 22.61
N PRO A 84 -17.07 6.82 23.86
CA PRO A 84 -16.51 5.52 24.18
C PRO A 84 -17.46 4.40 23.76
N LEU A 85 -16.89 3.31 23.22
CA LEU A 85 -17.59 2.12 22.69
C LEU A 85 -18.42 2.38 21.43
N ILE A 86 -19.31 3.39 21.42
CA ILE A 86 -20.25 3.65 20.33
C ILE A 86 -19.49 3.98 19.03
N TYR A 87 -18.52 4.89 19.10
CA TYR A 87 -17.81 5.35 17.91
C TYR A 87 -16.94 4.27 17.24
N PRO A 88 -16.05 3.54 17.97
CA PRO A 88 -15.33 2.40 17.40
C PRO A 88 -16.24 1.39 16.71
N PHE A 89 -17.39 1.08 17.30
CA PHE A 89 -18.37 0.16 16.72
C PHE A 89 -18.94 0.66 15.39
N ILE A 90 -19.35 1.93 15.32
CA ILE A 90 -19.89 2.51 14.09
C ILE A 90 -18.84 2.48 12.97
N ILE A 91 -17.62 2.94 13.25
CA ILE A 91 -16.59 3.00 12.21
C ILE A 91 -16.12 1.62 11.76
N MET A 92 -16.20 0.60 12.62
CA MET A 92 -15.88 -0.78 12.25
C MET A 92 -16.77 -1.27 11.10
N PHE A 93 -18.04 -0.87 11.04
CA PHE A 93 -18.95 -1.31 9.99
C PHE A 93 -19.10 -0.29 8.85
N CYS A 94 -19.10 1.01 9.13
CA CYS A 94 -19.45 2.01 8.14
C CYS A 94 -18.25 2.58 7.35
N MET A 95 -17.02 2.40 7.83
CA MET A 95 -15.86 3.08 7.23
C MET A 95 -15.28 2.28 6.05
N GLU A 96 -15.26 2.83 4.84
CA GLU A 96 -14.59 2.16 3.72
C GLU A 96 -13.08 2.48 3.68
N LEU A 97 -12.33 1.70 2.88
CA LEU A 97 -10.91 1.96 2.62
C LEU A 97 -10.74 3.27 1.85
N HIS A 98 -9.93 4.18 2.40
CA HIS A 98 -9.71 5.48 1.78
C HIS A 98 -9.12 5.33 0.36
N GLY A 99 -9.83 5.86 -0.63
CA GLY A 99 -9.44 5.84 -2.04
C GLY A 99 -9.95 4.66 -2.87
N GLU A 100 -10.64 3.69 -2.27
CA GLU A 100 -11.29 2.60 -3.02
C GLU A 100 -12.41 3.13 -3.93
N GLY A 101 -13.28 3.99 -3.40
CA GLY A 101 -14.35 4.63 -4.18
C GLY A 101 -13.83 5.44 -5.37
N SER A 102 -12.74 6.21 -5.19
CA SER A 102 -12.13 6.98 -6.28
C SER A 102 -11.49 6.09 -7.35
N ARG A 103 -10.89 4.96 -6.96
CA ARG A 103 -10.36 3.97 -7.92
C ARG A 103 -11.49 3.28 -8.68
N ARG A 104 -12.56 2.93 -7.98
CA ARG A 104 -13.74 2.30 -8.59
C ARG A 104 -14.41 3.21 -9.61
N ARG A 105 -14.61 4.49 -9.26
CA ARG A 105 -15.14 5.51 -10.19
C ARG A 105 -14.27 5.70 -11.43
N LYS A 106 -12.95 5.79 -11.27
CA LYS A 106 -12.03 5.87 -12.42
C LYS A 106 -12.11 4.65 -13.33
N LEU A 107 -12.25 3.45 -12.74
CA LEU A 107 -12.35 2.21 -13.50
C LEU A 107 -13.71 2.07 -14.21
N GLU A 108 -14.79 2.56 -13.60
CA GLU A 108 -16.11 2.66 -14.23
C GLU A 108 -16.11 3.68 -15.38
N GLU A 109 -15.47 4.84 -15.21
CA GLU A 109 -15.31 5.84 -16.27
C GLU A 109 -14.46 5.33 -17.43
N GLU A 110 -13.33 4.65 -17.15
CA GLU A 110 -12.47 4.06 -18.17
C GLU A 110 -13.19 2.96 -18.96
N LYS A 111 -13.98 2.10 -18.28
CA LYS A 111 -14.83 1.10 -18.94
C LYS A 111 -15.85 1.75 -19.87
N ARG A 112 -16.55 2.79 -19.38
CA ARG A 112 -17.55 3.51 -20.18
C ARG A 112 -16.94 4.20 -21.40
N GLN A 113 -15.73 4.74 -21.27
CA GLN A 113 -15.01 5.31 -22.41
C GLN A 113 -14.57 4.24 -23.42
N LYS A 114 -14.14 3.07 -22.96
CA LYS A 114 -13.80 1.94 -23.85
C LYS A 114 -15.03 1.44 -24.62
N GLU A 115 -16.16 1.28 -23.95
CA GLU A 115 -17.43 0.89 -24.58
C GLU A 115 -17.85 1.90 -25.66
N LEU A 116 -17.80 3.21 -25.37
CA LEU A 116 -18.12 4.25 -26.35
C LEU A 116 -17.13 4.27 -27.53
N ALA A 117 -15.84 4.06 -27.27
CA ALA A 117 -14.83 4.00 -28.33
C ALA A 117 -14.96 2.74 -29.20
N GLU A 118 -15.38 1.62 -28.63
CA GLU A 118 -15.69 0.39 -29.37
C GLU A 118 -16.94 0.56 -30.24
N GLU A 119 -17.99 1.18 -29.71
CA GLU A 119 -19.20 1.53 -30.48
C GLU A 119 -18.89 2.50 -31.62
N GLU A 120 -18.05 3.52 -31.39
CA GLU A 120 -17.64 4.46 -32.44
C GLU A 120 -16.81 3.76 -33.53
N LYS A 121 -15.89 2.87 -33.15
CA LYS A 121 -15.14 2.04 -34.10
C LYS A 121 -16.06 1.17 -34.94
N GLN A 122 -17.09 0.56 -34.34
CA GLN A 122 -18.07 -0.24 -35.07
C GLN A 122 -18.85 0.60 -36.07
N ARG A 123 -19.31 1.80 -35.69
CA ARG A 123 -20.03 2.71 -36.60
C ARG A 123 -19.15 3.19 -37.76
N VAL A 124 -17.88 3.52 -37.50
CA VAL A 124 -16.94 3.93 -38.56
C VAL A 124 -16.68 2.79 -39.53
N LEU A 125 -16.55 1.55 -39.04
CA LEU A 125 -16.41 0.35 -39.89
C LEU A 125 -17.65 0.11 -40.77
N GLU A 126 -18.86 0.32 -40.23
CA GLU A 126 -20.11 0.23 -41.01
C GLU A 126 -20.19 1.32 -42.09
N ILE A 127 -19.83 2.58 -41.77
CA ILE A 127 -19.86 3.70 -42.71
C ILE A 127 -18.79 3.54 -43.81
N GLN A 128 -17.62 3.00 -43.50
CA GLN A 128 -16.57 2.73 -44.48
C GLN A 128 -16.89 1.57 -45.44
N GLY A 129 -18.05 0.91 -45.31
CA GLY A 129 -18.48 -0.13 -46.25
C GLY A 129 -17.59 -1.37 -46.27
N LEU A 130 -16.71 -1.54 -45.27
CA LEU A 130 -15.84 -2.70 -45.11
C LEU A 130 -16.60 -3.82 -44.40
N ARG A 131 -17.76 -4.19 -44.94
CA ARG A 131 -18.36 -5.49 -44.66
C ARG A 131 -17.77 -6.46 -45.70
N GLU A 132 -16.84 -7.28 -45.21
CA GLU A 132 -16.26 -8.47 -45.86
C GLU A 132 -15.17 -8.23 -46.93
N LYS A 133 -13.95 -8.02 -46.43
CA LYS A 133 -12.78 -8.78 -46.88
C LYS A 133 -11.91 -9.08 -45.67
N LYS A 134 -12.37 -10.05 -44.87
CA LYS A 134 -11.60 -10.62 -43.75
C LYS A 134 -11.50 -12.13 -43.88
N GLU A 135 -11.41 -12.61 -45.11
CA GLU A 135 -10.74 -13.87 -45.42
C GLU A 135 -9.86 -13.58 -46.64
N GLU A 136 -8.61 -14.04 -46.57
CA GLU A 136 -7.56 -13.93 -47.59
C GLU A 136 -6.82 -12.59 -47.70
N GLY A 137 -5.55 -12.58 -47.27
CA GLY A 137 -4.57 -11.57 -47.67
C GLY A 137 -3.70 -10.97 -46.57
N GLN A 138 -3.21 -11.73 -45.60
CA GLN A 138 -2.07 -11.29 -44.77
C GLN A 138 -0.75 -11.62 -45.49
N SER A 139 -0.36 -10.74 -46.41
CA SER A 139 1.02 -10.62 -46.88
C SER A 139 1.35 -9.14 -47.04
N SER A 140 1.82 -8.53 -45.96
CA SER A 140 2.73 -7.37 -46.00
C SER A 140 3.23 -7.12 -44.57
N GLU A 141 4.45 -7.58 -44.33
CA GLU A 141 5.49 -6.95 -43.51
C GLU A 141 5.03 -5.82 -42.57
N ASP A 142 4.47 -6.22 -41.43
CA ASP A 142 4.57 -5.43 -40.21
C ASP A 142 5.23 -6.33 -39.18
N LYS A 143 6.30 -5.83 -38.54
CA LYS A 143 7.08 -6.53 -37.53
C LYS A 143 6.14 -6.96 -36.41
N GLN A 144 5.68 -8.22 -36.47
CA GLN A 144 4.91 -8.88 -35.44
C GLN A 144 5.70 -8.80 -34.14
N GLN A 145 5.30 -7.87 -33.26
CA GLN A 145 5.63 -8.02 -31.86
C GLN A 145 5.03 -9.38 -31.43
N PRO A 146 5.83 -10.33 -30.93
CA PRO A 146 5.30 -11.59 -30.46
C PRO A 146 4.27 -11.29 -29.37
N SER A 147 3.02 -11.71 -29.58
CA SER A 147 1.99 -11.59 -28.55
C SER A 147 2.33 -12.58 -27.44
N PHE A 148 3.07 -12.11 -26.45
CA PHE A 148 3.45 -12.86 -25.26
C PHE A 148 2.20 -13.33 -24.53
N ASN A 149 1.92 -14.64 -24.57
CA ASN A 149 0.75 -15.26 -23.96
C ASN A 149 1.17 -16.37 -22.98
N LYS A 150 0.21 -16.82 -22.16
CA LYS A 150 0.45 -17.87 -21.16
C LYS A 150 1.06 -19.14 -21.75
N SER A 151 0.50 -19.63 -22.85
CA SER A 151 0.98 -20.86 -23.52
C SER A 151 2.45 -20.74 -23.95
N TYR A 152 2.86 -19.60 -24.51
CA TYR A 152 4.25 -19.37 -24.91
C TYR A 152 5.21 -19.52 -23.73
N PHE A 153 4.87 -18.95 -22.57
CA PHE A 153 5.73 -19.05 -21.39
C PHE A 153 5.68 -20.40 -20.69
N GLU A 154 4.55 -21.11 -20.75
CA GLU A 154 4.45 -22.49 -20.25
C GLU A 154 5.34 -23.43 -21.07
N ASP A 155 5.38 -23.23 -22.39
CA ASP A 155 6.20 -24.03 -23.31
C ASP A 155 7.70 -23.80 -23.08
N ILE A 156 8.13 -22.54 -22.94
CA ILE A 156 9.55 -22.23 -22.74
C ILE A 156 10.00 -22.35 -21.28
N ALA A 157 9.11 -22.49 -20.30
CA ALA A 157 9.50 -22.58 -18.88
C ALA A 157 10.28 -23.86 -18.55
N ARG A 158 10.17 -24.89 -19.38
CA ARG A 158 10.84 -26.18 -19.18
C ARG A 158 11.65 -26.58 -20.40
N ASP A 159 12.81 -27.18 -20.16
CA ASP A 159 13.62 -27.79 -21.20
C ASP A 159 13.07 -29.17 -21.61
N GLU A 160 13.65 -29.77 -22.65
CA GLU A 160 13.30 -31.13 -23.13
C GLU A 160 13.48 -32.21 -22.05
N SER A 161 14.24 -31.91 -20.99
CA SER A 161 14.48 -32.81 -19.84
C SER A 161 13.49 -32.57 -18.69
N GLY A 162 12.55 -31.63 -18.84
CA GLY A 162 11.56 -31.25 -17.84
C GLY A 162 12.11 -30.42 -16.68
N GLN A 163 13.36 -29.96 -16.76
CA GLN A 163 13.96 -29.01 -15.81
C GLN A 163 13.60 -27.59 -16.22
N LYS A 164 13.74 -26.64 -15.27
CA LYS A 164 13.41 -25.24 -15.53
C LYS A 164 14.45 -24.64 -16.48
N ALA A 165 13.97 -24.08 -17.58
CA ALA A 165 14.82 -23.45 -18.58
C ALA A 165 15.28 -22.06 -18.13
N GLY A 166 16.27 -21.52 -18.85
CA GLY A 166 16.91 -20.22 -18.62
C GLY A 166 18.43 -20.31 -18.71
N PRO A 167 19.15 -19.18 -18.69
CA PRO A 167 18.68 -17.81 -18.49
C PRO A 167 18.19 -17.11 -19.79
N TRP A 168 17.33 -16.10 -19.66
CA TRP A 168 16.84 -15.27 -20.77
C TRP A 168 17.15 -13.79 -20.59
N LYS A 169 17.35 -13.09 -21.70
CA LYS A 169 17.42 -11.62 -21.76
C LYS A 169 16.05 -11.06 -22.09
N VAL A 170 15.55 -10.21 -21.20
CA VAL A 170 14.19 -9.66 -21.28
C VAL A 170 14.25 -8.15 -21.25
N GLY A 171 13.60 -7.51 -22.22
CA GLY A 171 13.35 -6.07 -22.20
C GLY A 171 12.04 -5.79 -21.46
N PHE A 172 12.11 -5.06 -20.35
CA PHE A 172 10.94 -4.69 -19.55
C PHE A 172 10.99 -3.22 -19.15
N GLY A 173 10.04 -2.43 -19.65
CA GLY A 173 9.90 -1.02 -19.29
C GLY A 173 11.13 -0.18 -19.66
N GLY A 174 11.76 -0.49 -20.79
CA GLY A 174 12.98 0.18 -21.27
C GLY A 174 14.28 -0.22 -20.56
N ASN A 175 14.26 -1.25 -19.69
CA ASN A 175 15.45 -1.83 -19.08
C ASN A 175 15.65 -3.27 -19.52
N ASP A 176 16.91 -3.66 -19.71
CA ASP A 176 17.29 -5.04 -20.00
C ASP A 176 17.60 -5.78 -18.69
N ILE A 177 16.88 -6.87 -18.44
CA ILE A 177 17.06 -7.72 -17.26
C ILE A 177 17.40 -9.16 -17.69
N VAL A 178 18.14 -9.88 -16.85
CA VAL A 178 18.48 -11.28 -17.06
C VAL A 178 17.65 -12.14 -16.12
N VAL A 179 16.70 -12.88 -16.69
CA VAL A 179 15.84 -13.84 -15.99
C VAL A 179 16.55 -15.18 -15.92
N GLN A 180 16.76 -15.70 -14.71
CA GLN A 180 17.40 -16.99 -14.49
C GLN A 180 16.42 -18.15 -14.69
N GLN A 181 15.20 -18.01 -14.17
CA GLN A 181 14.16 -19.02 -14.31
C GLN A 181 12.76 -18.40 -14.26
N ILE A 182 11.81 -19.03 -14.96
CA ILE A 182 10.38 -18.78 -14.81
C ILE A 182 9.87 -19.68 -13.68
N LEU A 183 9.28 -19.09 -12.64
CA LEU A 183 8.77 -19.82 -11.48
C LEU A 183 7.29 -20.20 -11.65
N GLU A 184 6.50 -19.26 -12.16
CA GLU A 184 5.04 -19.41 -12.29
C GLU A 184 4.53 -18.53 -13.43
N VAL A 185 3.60 -19.08 -14.22
CA VAL A 185 2.90 -18.38 -15.29
C VAL A 185 1.43 -18.24 -14.88
N GLN A 186 0.95 -16.99 -14.80
CA GLN A 186 -0.46 -16.67 -14.57
C GLN A 186 -1.08 -16.08 -15.84
N ASP A 187 -2.40 -15.90 -15.84
CA ASP A 187 -3.14 -15.50 -17.05
C ASP A 187 -2.76 -14.11 -17.58
N SER A 188 -2.15 -13.24 -16.75
CA SER A 188 -1.73 -11.88 -17.16
C SER A 188 -0.33 -11.47 -16.69
N LEU A 189 0.37 -12.32 -15.94
CA LEU A 189 1.68 -12.00 -15.36
C LEU A 189 2.57 -13.24 -15.17
N LEU A 190 3.87 -13.02 -15.13
CA LEU A 190 4.90 -14.01 -14.88
C LEU A 190 5.58 -13.73 -13.55
N LEU A 191 5.85 -14.78 -12.77
CA LEU A 191 6.78 -14.72 -11.66
C LEU A 191 8.13 -15.27 -12.12
N VAL A 192 9.16 -14.42 -12.12
CA VAL A 192 10.50 -14.77 -12.58
C VAL A 192 11.52 -14.55 -11.47
N GLU A 193 12.64 -15.28 -11.55
CA GLU A 193 13.79 -15.07 -10.68
C GLU A 193 14.92 -14.36 -11.44
N LEU A 194 15.49 -13.33 -10.81
CA LEU A 194 16.56 -12.50 -11.35
C LEU A 194 17.85 -12.70 -10.56
N SER A 195 18.99 -12.53 -11.22
CA SER A 195 20.29 -12.45 -10.56
C SER A 195 20.51 -11.05 -9.99
N GLY A 196 20.49 -10.91 -8.66
CA GLY A 196 20.73 -9.64 -7.96
C GLY A 196 22.22 -9.28 -7.84
N ARG A 197 22.50 -8.01 -7.49
CA ARG A 197 23.87 -7.43 -7.42
C ARG A 197 24.82 -8.11 -6.40
N GLU A 198 24.30 -8.92 -5.48
CA GLU A 198 25.06 -9.59 -4.42
C GLU A 198 24.94 -11.14 -4.48
N GLY A 199 24.57 -11.71 -5.64
CA GLY A 199 24.36 -13.16 -5.76
C GLY A 199 23.13 -13.67 -4.99
N LYS A 200 22.27 -12.76 -4.52
CA LYS A 200 20.94 -13.08 -4.00
C LYS A 200 19.95 -13.07 -5.15
N ASN A 201 19.17 -14.14 -5.23
CA ASN A 201 18.09 -14.25 -6.20
C ASN A 201 16.89 -13.41 -5.75
N GLU A 202 16.39 -12.57 -6.65
CA GLU A 202 15.21 -11.73 -6.41
C GLU A 202 14.03 -12.23 -7.24
N LYS A 203 12.83 -12.24 -6.66
CA LYS A 203 11.60 -12.63 -7.35
C LYS A 203 10.88 -11.38 -7.87
N LEU A 204 10.60 -11.33 -9.17
CA LEU A 204 9.90 -10.22 -9.81
C LEU A 204 8.63 -10.71 -10.52
N ARG A 205 7.57 -9.89 -10.47
CA ARG A 205 6.35 -10.11 -11.25
C ARG A 205 6.35 -9.22 -12.48
N ILE A 206 6.25 -9.83 -13.67
CA ILE A 206 6.30 -9.15 -14.97
C ILE A 206 4.95 -9.35 -15.68
N PRO A 207 4.13 -8.29 -15.84
CA PRO A 207 2.94 -8.34 -16.68
C PRO A 207 3.29 -8.54 -18.16
N PHE A 208 2.52 -9.35 -18.89
CA PHE A 208 2.78 -9.63 -20.31
C PHE A 208 2.77 -8.37 -21.18
N ASN A 209 1.87 -7.44 -20.88
CA ASN A 209 1.69 -6.20 -21.64
C ASN A 209 2.83 -5.19 -21.50
N ARG A 210 3.86 -5.49 -20.70
CA ARG A 210 5.04 -4.65 -20.47
C ARG A 210 6.34 -5.28 -20.95
N ILE A 211 6.28 -6.46 -21.58
CA ILE A 211 7.44 -7.15 -22.13
C ILE A 211 7.68 -6.60 -23.54
N ASP A 212 8.84 -5.98 -23.73
CA ASP A 212 9.25 -5.44 -25.03
C ASP A 212 9.83 -6.55 -25.92
N TYR A 213 10.63 -7.46 -25.33
CA TYR A 213 11.16 -8.64 -26.00
C TYR A 213 11.60 -9.73 -25.01
N TRP A 214 11.68 -10.97 -25.50
CA TRP A 214 12.17 -12.14 -24.77
C TRP A 214 13.12 -12.93 -25.66
N LYS A 215 14.37 -13.11 -25.25
CA LYS A 215 15.41 -13.82 -26.03
C LYS A 215 16.22 -14.75 -25.12
N GLU A 216 16.60 -15.89 -25.68
CA GLU A 216 17.63 -16.79 -25.09
C GLU A 216 19.03 -16.15 -25.18
#